data_AF-A0AAD0WI53-F1
#
_entry.id   AF-A0AAD0WI53-F1
#
_cell.length_a   1.000
_cell.length_b   1.000
_cell.length_c   1.000
_cell.angle_alpha   90.00
_cell.angle_beta   90.00
_cell.angle_gamma   90.00
#
_symmetry.space_group_name_H-M   'P 1'
#
loop_
_entity.id
_entity.type
_entity.pdbx_description
1 polymer ?
#
loop_
_entity_poly.entity_id
_entity_poly.type
_entity_poly.pdbx_seq_one_letter_code
_entity_poly.pdbx_strand_id
1 'polypeptide(L)'
;MYDLDWRLADWLVPANSWSYQDLTPIGVISRIAEAAGGYVNAHPYENRLIVQPEYPEPPWNWGALQLDADLPVDLVKVIDHRFEETPAFNGVYVQGDRNGILARVFRSGTAGDQLAPTVVDS
;
A
#
# COMPACT_ATOMS: atom_id res chain seq x y z
N MET A 1 28.06 -5.89 -1.62
CA MET A 1 27.13 -5.23 -2.57
C MET A 1 25.76 -5.25 -1.91
N TYR A 2 24.96 -4.21 -2.06
CA TYR A 2 23.59 -4.14 -1.54
C TYR A 2 22.66 -4.48 -2.70
N ASP A 3 21.69 -5.37 -2.48
CA ASP A 3 20.71 -5.77 -3.50
C ASP A 3 19.31 -5.24 -3.15
N LEU A 4 18.52 -4.93 -4.18
CA LEU A 4 17.15 -4.41 -4.04
C LEU A 4 16.18 -5.33 -4.78
N ASP A 5 15.27 -5.94 -4.04
CA ASP A 5 14.13 -6.71 -4.56
C ASP A 5 12.90 -5.81 -4.61
N TRP A 6 12.62 -5.24 -5.79
CA TRP A 6 11.48 -4.36 -6.01
C TRP A 6 10.30 -5.14 -6.61
N ARG A 7 9.19 -5.22 -5.85
CA ARG A 7 7.98 -6.00 -6.20
C ARG A 7 6.71 -5.15 -6.28
N LEU A 8 6.86 -3.84 -6.35
CA LEU A 8 5.75 -2.89 -6.45
C LEU A 8 5.54 -2.45 -7.89
N ALA A 9 4.39 -1.84 -8.15
CA ALA A 9 4.13 -1.20 -9.44
C ALA A 9 5.04 0.02 -9.62
N ASP A 10 5.58 0.18 -10.82
CA ASP A 10 6.41 1.33 -11.18
C ASP A 10 5.59 2.44 -11.84
N TRP A 11 5.97 3.69 -11.57
CA TRP A 11 5.44 4.85 -12.25
C TRP A 11 6.51 5.89 -12.55
N LEU A 12 6.26 6.70 -13.57
CA LEU A 12 7.12 7.82 -13.90
C LEU A 12 6.86 8.98 -12.95
N VAL A 13 7.92 9.47 -12.31
CA VAL A 13 7.91 10.67 -11.48
C VAL A 13 8.41 11.84 -12.34
N PRO A 14 7.56 12.84 -12.68
CA PRO A 14 7.97 14.00 -13.46
C PRO A 14 9.08 14.80 -12.77
N ALA A 15 9.89 15.51 -13.55
CA ALA A 15 10.91 16.39 -13.00
C ALA A 15 10.28 17.43 -12.05
N ASN A 16 10.97 17.71 -10.93
CA ASN A 16 10.54 18.66 -9.90
C ASN A 16 9.19 18.36 -9.22
N SER A 17 8.65 17.13 -9.35
CA SER A 17 7.40 16.73 -8.70
C SER A 17 7.58 16.19 -7.29
N TRP A 18 8.79 15.71 -6.95
CA TRP A 18 9.10 15.14 -5.65
C TRP A 18 10.45 15.65 -5.13
N SER A 19 10.48 15.98 -3.84
CA SER A 19 11.66 16.45 -3.11
C SER A 19 11.55 16.04 -1.66
N TYR A 20 12.66 15.70 -1.01
CA TYR A 20 12.72 15.38 0.40
C TYR A 20 13.80 16.22 1.10
N GLN A 21 13.55 16.57 2.36
CA GLN A 21 14.51 17.22 3.26
C GLN A 21 14.44 16.53 4.62
N ASP A 22 15.55 16.51 5.34
CA ASP A 22 15.66 15.96 6.70
C ASP A 22 15.21 14.49 6.88
N LEU A 23 15.15 13.72 5.78
CA LEU A 23 14.90 12.28 5.82
C LEU A 23 16.21 11.48 5.75
N THR A 24 16.27 10.40 6.53
CA THR A 24 17.33 9.39 6.40
C THR A 24 17.18 8.66 5.06
N PRO A 25 18.25 8.08 4.49
CA PRO A 25 18.16 7.33 3.23
C PRO A 25 17.08 6.24 3.26
N ILE A 26 16.93 5.53 4.38
CA ILE A 26 15.87 4.52 4.52
C ILE A 26 14.48 5.14 4.61
N GLY A 27 14.32 6.28 5.28
CA GLY A 27 13.05 7.01 5.32
C GLY A 27 12.59 7.50 3.95
N VAL A 28 13.53 7.92 3.10
CA VAL A 28 13.24 8.28 1.70
C VAL A 28 12.72 7.07 0.93
N ILE A 29 13.39 5.92 1.05
CA ILE A 29 12.98 4.68 0.36
C ILE A 29 11.61 4.20 0.87
N SER A 30 11.37 4.21 2.18
CA SER A 30 10.07 3.86 2.77
C SER A 30 8.96 4.74 2.23
N ARG A 31 9.17 6.05 2.13
CA ARG A 31 8.15 6.98 1.59
C ARG A 31 7.79 6.67 0.13
N ILE A 32 8.76 6.27 -0.69
CA ILE A 32 8.49 5.84 -2.06
C ILE A 32 7.68 4.52 -2.07
N ALA A 33 8.06 3.55 -1.23
CA ALA A 33 7.33 2.29 -1.13
C ALA A 33 5.88 2.50 -0.67
N GLU A 34 5.65 3.34 0.33
CA GLU A 34 4.32 3.69 0.83
C GLU A 34 3.46 4.38 -0.23
N ALA A 35 4.04 5.30 -1.01
CA ALA A 35 3.35 5.93 -2.13
C ALA A 35 2.91 4.93 -3.21
N ALA A 36 3.61 3.80 -3.33
CA ALA A 36 3.26 2.68 -4.21
C ALA A 36 2.24 1.71 -3.59
N GLY A 37 1.84 1.89 -2.33
CA GLY A 37 0.98 0.97 -1.59
C GLY A 37 1.72 -0.24 -0.98
N GLY A 38 3.01 -0.08 -0.68
CA GLY A 38 3.84 -1.12 -0.08
C GLY A 38 4.73 -0.63 1.05
N TYR A 39 5.65 -1.49 1.47
CA TYR A 39 6.57 -1.23 2.56
C TYR A 39 7.95 -1.83 2.29
N VAL A 40 8.93 -1.40 3.07
CA VAL A 40 10.32 -1.85 2.99
C VAL A 40 10.61 -2.83 4.13
N ASN A 41 11.18 -3.98 3.79
CA ASN A 41 11.65 -4.99 4.73
C ASN A 41 13.13 -5.32 4.48
N ALA A 42 13.87 -5.61 5.54
CA ALA A 42 15.26 -6.06 5.44
C ALA A 42 15.30 -7.59 5.42
N HIS A 43 16.10 -8.18 4.53
CA HIS A 43 16.32 -9.62 4.59
C HIS A 43 17.04 -9.97 5.92
N PRO A 44 16.62 -11.04 6.63
CA PRO A 44 17.13 -11.34 7.97
C PRO A 44 18.64 -11.67 8.03
N TYR A 45 19.21 -12.14 6.91
CA TYR A 45 20.60 -12.62 6.86
C TYR A 45 21.42 -12.05 5.71
N GLU A 46 20.77 -11.46 4.72
CA GLU A 46 21.44 -10.99 3.49
C GLU A 46 21.41 -9.48 3.46
N ASN A 47 22.38 -8.88 2.77
CA ASN A 47 22.46 -7.45 2.60
C ASN A 47 21.52 -6.98 1.47
N ARG A 48 20.22 -7.26 1.66
CA ARG A 48 19.16 -7.12 0.66
C ARG A 48 17.94 -6.43 1.24
N LEU A 49 17.43 -5.43 0.52
CA LEU A 49 16.16 -4.78 0.84
C LEU A 49 15.05 -5.37 -0.02
N ILE A 50 13.90 -5.63 0.58
CA ILE A 50 12.71 -6.16 -0.07
C ILE A 50 11.63 -5.10 0.00
N VAL A 51 11.12 -4.67 -1.15
CA VAL A 51 10.04 -3.70 -1.27
C VAL A 51 8.83 -4.42 -1.86
N GLN A 52 7.76 -4.55 -1.08
CA GLN A 52 6.62 -5.40 -1.42
C GLN A 52 5.30 -4.79 -0.99
N PRO A 53 4.16 -5.16 -1.62
CA PRO A 53 2.86 -4.59 -1.28
C PRO A 53 2.41 -5.03 0.11
N GLU A 54 1.62 -4.18 0.77
CA GLU A 54 1.01 -4.52 2.06
C GLU A 54 0.12 -5.75 1.93
N TYR A 55 -0.69 -5.77 0.88
CA TYR A 55 -1.51 -6.90 0.50
C TYR A 55 -1.13 -7.35 -0.91
N PRO A 56 -0.84 -8.64 -1.15
CA PRO A 56 -0.49 -9.14 -2.49
C PRO A 56 -1.56 -8.83 -3.54
N GLU A 57 -2.81 -8.80 -3.11
CA GLU A 57 -3.97 -8.47 -3.91
C GLU A 57 -4.90 -7.57 -3.09
N PRO A 58 -5.65 -6.66 -3.74
CA PRO A 58 -6.58 -5.80 -3.02
C PRO A 58 -7.62 -6.62 -2.23
N PRO A 59 -7.98 -6.21 -0.99
CA PRO A 59 -8.88 -6.95 -0.11
C PRO A 59 -10.18 -7.40 -0.76
N TRP A 60 -10.65 -6.60 -1.69
CA TRP A 60 -11.90 -6.81 -2.36
C TRP A 60 -11.88 -7.83 -3.50
N ASN A 61 -10.70 -8.36 -3.86
CA ASN A 61 -10.51 -9.48 -4.77
C ASN A 61 -10.29 -10.82 -4.04
N TRP A 62 -10.11 -10.81 -2.71
CA TRP A 62 -9.71 -12.01 -1.97
C TRP A 62 -10.67 -13.19 -2.09
N GLY A 63 -11.96 -12.93 -2.28
CA GLY A 63 -12.96 -14.00 -2.48
C GLY A 63 -12.72 -14.87 -3.72
N ALA A 64 -11.90 -14.42 -4.67
CA ALA A 64 -11.55 -15.16 -5.88
C ALA A 64 -10.12 -15.76 -5.85
N LEU A 65 -9.34 -15.51 -4.79
CA LEU A 65 -7.97 -15.97 -4.70
C LEU A 65 -7.88 -17.40 -4.17
N GLN A 66 -6.87 -18.12 -4.66
CA GLN A 66 -6.49 -19.40 -4.08
C GLN A 66 -5.69 -19.15 -2.81
N LEU A 67 -6.07 -19.86 -1.74
CA LEU A 67 -5.37 -19.79 -0.46
C LEU A 67 -4.03 -20.53 -0.55
N ASP A 68 -2.95 -19.89 -0.11
CA ASP A 68 -1.62 -20.50 -0.08
C ASP A 68 -1.48 -21.56 1.03
N ALA A 69 -2.16 -21.36 2.16
CA ALA A 69 -2.15 -22.27 3.30
C ALA A 69 -3.44 -22.15 4.11
N ASP A 70 -4.01 -23.30 4.50
CA ASP A 70 -5.13 -23.39 5.43
C ASP A 70 -4.61 -23.68 6.85
N LEU A 71 -5.06 -22.90 7.84
CA LEU A 71 -4.67 -23.07 9.24
C LEU A 71 -5.87 -23.59 10.04
N PRO A 72 -5.90 -24.89 10.38
CA PRO A 72 -6.95 -25.45 11.22
C PRO A 72 -7.03 -24.76 12.58
N VAL A 73 -8.27 -24.44 13.02
CA VAL A 73 -8.52 -23.77 14.31
C VAL A 73 -7.95 -24.56 15.50
N ASP A 74 -7.89 -25.89 15.39
CA ASP A 74 -7.34 -26.77 16.42
C ASP A 74 -5.84 -26.54 16.70
N LEU A 75 -5.12 -25.92 15.77
CA LEU A 75 -3.71 -25.55 15.93
C LEU A 75 -3.54 -24.15 16.56
N VAL A 76 -4.62 -23.37 16.66
CA VAL A 76 -4.58 -21.99 17.12
C VAL A 76 -4.67 -21.95 18.65
N LYS A 77 -3.61 -21.48 19.30
CA LYS A 77 -3.52 -21.42 20.77
C LYS A 77 -4.26 -20.24 21.38
N VAL A 78 -4.29 -19.11 20.69
CA VAL A 78 -4.90 -17.85 21.14
C VAL A 78 -5.44 -17.13 19.90
N ILE A 79 -6.69 -16.68 19.98
CA ILE A 79 -7.31 -15.79 19.00
C ILE A 79 -7.73 -14.54 19.77
N ASP A 80 -7.24 -13.38 19.33
CA ASP A 80 -7.74 -12.09 19.74
C ASP A 80 -8.23 -11.35 18.50
N HIS A 81 -9.39 -10.69 18.62
CA HIS A 81 -9.99 -9.98 17.50
C HIS A 81 -10.56 -8.65 17.97
N ARG A 82 -10.11 -7.57 17.32
CA ARG A 82 -10.70 -6.25 17.49
C ARG A 82 -11.48 -5.91 16.23
N PHE A 83 -12.80 -5.88 16.37
CA PHE A 83 -13.66 -5.39 15.31
C PHE A 83 -13.70 -3.87 15.34
N GLU A 84 -13.44 -3.25 14.19
CA GLU A 84 -13.61 -1.82 13.99
C GLU A 84 -14.49 -1.62 12.77
N GLU A 85 -15.63 -0.95 12.96
CA GLU A 85 -16.58 -0.72 11.87
C GLU A 85 -16.11 0.48 11.06
N THR A 86 -15.53 0.21 9.90
CA THR A 86 -15.19 1.23 8.91
C THR A 86 -16.24 1.19 7.79
N PRO A 87 -16.74 2.34 7.31
CA PRO A 87 -17.61 2.35 6.14
C PRO A 87 -16.96 1.65 4.94
N ALA A 88 -17.76 0.98 4.12
CA ALA A 88 -17.30 0.32 2.92
C ALA A 88 -17.04 1.33 1.80
N PHE A 89 -16.06 2.20 2.01
CA PHE A 89 -15.68 3.23 1.05
C PHE A 89 -15.37 2.60 -0.30
N ASN A 90 -15.96 3.18 -1.34
CA ASN A 90 -15.86 2.68 -2.70
C ASN A 90 -15.34 3.76 -3.67
N GLY A 91 -14.96 4.94 -3.15
CA GLY A 91 -14.29 5.97 -3.94
C GLY A 91 -13.47 6.94 -3.10
N VAL A 92 -12.57 7.63 -3.80
CA VAL A 92 -11.68 8.67 -3.27
C VAL A 92 -11.53 9.80 -4.29
N TYR A 93 -11.15 10.97 -3.82
CA TYR A 93 -10.61 12.02 -4.67
C TYR A 93 -9.09 12.04 -4.57
N VAL A 94 -8.44 12.02 -5.73
CA VAL A 94 -6.98 12.13 -5.85
C VAL A 94 -6.66 13.48 -6.46
N GLN A 95 -5.77 14.22 -5.83
CA GLN A 95 -5.31 15.53 -6.29
C GLN A 95 -3.79 15.60 -6.14
N GLY A 96 -3.09 16.05 -7.19
CA GLY A 96 -1.69 16.43 -7.09
C GLY A 96 -1.53 17.93 -6.81
N ASP A 97 -0.48 18.29 -6.07
CA ASP A 97 -0.24 19.66 -5.58
C ASP A 97 0.29 20.61 -6.70
N ARG A 98 1.46 20.31 -7.27
CA ARG A 98 2.13 21.24 -8.21
C ARG A 98 1.79 21.05 -9.69
N ASN A 99 1.54 19.80 -10.13
CA ASN A 99 1.26 19.42 -11.52
C ASN A 99 0.20 18.32 -11.60
N GLY A 100 -0.78 18.34 -10.70
CA GLY A 100 -1.77 17.28 -10.55
C GLY A 100 -3.04 17.47 -11.37
N ILE A 101 -3.75 16.37 -11.58
CA ILE A 101 -5.17 16.39 -11.92
C ILE A 101 -5.99 16.15 -10.65
N LEU A 102 -7.18 16.75 -10.58
CA LEU A 102 -8.21 16.29 -9.64
C LEU A 102 -9.00 15.18 -10.32
N ALA A 103 -8.93 13.98 -9.78
CA ALA A 103 -9.63 12.82 -10.29
C ALA A 103 -10.50 12.19 -9.20
N ARG A 104 -11.74 11.81 -9.57
CA ARG A 104 -12.56 10.92 -8.76
C ARG A 104 -12.25 9.50 -9.18
N VAL A 105 -11.73 8.70 -8.25
CA VAL A 105 -11.38 7.29 -8.46
C VAL A 105 -12.33 6.45 -7.64
N PHE A 106 -12.89 5.40 -8.22
CA PHE A 106 -13.80 4.49 -7.52
C PHE A 106 -13.59 3.05 -7.98
N ARG A 107 -14.01 2.12 -7.13
CA ARG A 107 -13.83 0.70 -7.39
C ARG A 107 -14.71 0.28 -8.57
N SER A 108 -14.10 -0.40 -9.55
CA SER A 108 -14.83 -0.96 -10.69
C SER A 108 -15.97 -1.87 -10.23
N GLY A 109 -17.14 -1.74 -10.86
CA GLY A 109 -18.36 -2.47 -10.48
C GLY A 109 -19.11 -1.89 -9.28
N THR A 110 -18.74 -0.72 -8.75
CA THR A 110 -19.46 -0.02 -7.67
C THR A 110 -19.98 1.35 -8.14
N ALA A 111 -20.92 1.93 -7.40
CA ALA A 111 -21.47 3.27 -7.69
C ALA A 111 -20.53 4.43 -7.32
N GLY A 112 -19.51 4.18 -6.48
CA GLY A 112 -18.56 5.21 -6.02
C GLY A 112 -19.19 6.25 -5.09
N ASP A 113 -20.31 5.93 -4.44
CA ASP A 113 -21.15 6.81 -3.62
C ASP A 113 -20.72 6.93 -2.14
N GLN A 114 -19.89 6.02 -1.65
CA GLN A 114 -19.27 6.10 -0.32
C GLN A 114 -17.82 6.56 -0.44
N LEU A 115 -17.60 7.86 -0.26
CA LEU A 115 -16.28 8.47 -0.40
C LEU A 115 -15.49 8.42 0.90
N ALA A 116 -14.25 7.95 0.82
CA ALA A 116 -13.30 8.05 1.94
C ALA A 116 -12.86 9.52 2.14
N PRO A 117 -12.51 9.92 3.37
CA PRO A 117 -11.97 11.25 3.62
C PRO A 117 -10.65 11.47 2.86
N THR A 118 -10.44 12.70 2.40
CA THR A 118 -9.16 13.09 1.79
C THR A 118 -8.07 13.09 2.85
N VAL A 119 -6.97 12.38 2.57
CA VAL A 119 -5.75 12.40 3.38
C VAL A 119 -4.70 13.22 2.65
N VAL A 120 -3.99 14.06 3.37
CA VAL A 120 -2.85 14.83 2.86
C VAL A 120 -1.59 14.21 3.44
N ASP A 121 -0.69 13.78 2.57
CA ASP A 121 0.65 13.33 2.98
C ASP A 121 1.44 14.52 3.53
N SER A 122 1.97 14.40 4.76
CA SER A 122 2.66 15.48 5.48
C SER A 122 4.18 15.44 5.36
#